data_AF-A0A1B0D9N3-F1
#
_entry.id   AF-A0A1B0D9N3-F1
#
_cell.length_a   1.000
_cell.length_b   1.000
_cell.length_c   1.000
_cell.angle_alpha   90.00
_cell.angle_beta   90.00
_cell.angle_gamma   90.00
#
_symmetry.space_group_name_H-M   'P 1'
#
loop_
_entity.id
_entity.type
_entity.pdbx_description
1 polymer ?
#
loop_
_entity_poly.entity_id
_entity_poly.type
_entity_poly.pdbx_seq_one_letter_code
_entity_poly.pdbx_strand_id
1 'polypeptide(L)'
;MAFKVAEPKDLCRNLQEAVDEDHSLPDDIKVEDALKSWIDQPGYPLITVIRNYESNEIVVNQQRFLSSREEVDTEGLSWYIPLSITTSKNPDMNDTKPSVWLKGGTRELVLRTSENLTWTSEDWVVFNVDQTGYYRVNYDTQNWKLLADELHKGFPYTIGTLNRAQIIDDAFNLAYSDVVHFTMALDIIKYVKYENEYSVWITANRHLLNMNRRLDGHSYELYYGRFLQHLTEDHFAHLDVFEDFYGRDSIAKAMKIPIVRMFLVAMLTLPGSK
;
A
#
# COMPACT_ATOMS: atom_id res chain seq x y z
N MET A 1 -20.42 29.35 8.03
CA MET A 1 -20.06 30.58 8.77
C MET A 1 -19.01 31.36 7.99
N ALA A 2 -19.39 32.43 7.28
CA ALA A 2 -18.43 33.28 6.59
C ALA A 2 -17.89 34.36 7.54
N PHE A 3 -16.60 34.70 7.43
CA PHE A 3 -15.93 35.79 8.17
C PHE A 3 -15.90 35.66 9.71
N LYS A 4 -15.91 34.42 10.23
CA LYS A 4 -15.73 34.11 11.66
C LYS A 4 -14.58 33.11 11.87
N VAL A 5 -14.04 33.07 13.09
CA VAL A 5 -13.11 32.01 13.52
C VAL A 5 -13.88 30.68 13.61
N ALA A 6 -13.24 29.58 13.22
CA ALA A 6 -13.79 28.23 13.30
C ALA A 6 -12.93 27.35 14.20
N GLU A 7 -13.57 26.46 14.95
CA GLU A 7 -12.94 25.43 15.76
C GLU A 7 -13.25 24.03 15.17
N PRO A 8 -12.50 22.96 15.52
CA PRO A 8 -12.76 21.60 15.02
C PRO A 8 -14.20 21.12 15.20
N LYS A 9 -14.85 21.53 16.31
CA LYS A 9 -16.27 21.23 16.57
C LYS A 9 -17.21 21.83 15.51
N ASP A 10 -16.86 22.99 14.94
CA ASP A 10 -17.67 23.62 13.89
C ASP A 10 -17.62 22.80 12.61
N LEU A 11 -16.45 22.27 12.25
CA LEU A 11 -16.32 21.34 11.12
C LEU A 11 -17.14 20.07 11.36
N CYS A 12 -17.00 19.45 12.54
CA CYS A 12 -17.73 18.22 12.89
C CYS A 12 -19.25 18.42 12.78
N ARG A 13 -19.77 19.55 13.28
CA ARG A 13 -21.21 19.86 13.19
C ARG A 13 -21.69 19.97 11.74
N ASN A 14 -21.01 20.75 10.90
CA ASN A 14 -21.45 20.94 9.51
C ASN A 14 -21.34 19.64 8.69
N LEU A 15 -20.32 18.82 8.95
CA LEU A 15 -20.21 17.50 8.32
C LEU A 15 -21.28 16.54 8.83
N GLN A 16 -21.61 16.55 10.12
CA GLN A 16 -22.70 15.74 10.66
C GLN A 16 -24.05 16.13 10.05
N GLU A 17 -24.34 17.43 9.92
CA GLU A 17 -25.56 17.91 9.25
C GLU A 17 -25.68 17.36 7.81
N ALA A 18 -24.60 17.41 7.03
CA ALA A 18 -24.59 16.85 5.67
C ALA A 18 -24.73 15.31 5.67
N VAL A 19 -24.10 14.62 6.62
CA VAL A 19 -24.23 13.16 6.78
C VAL A 19 -25.66 12.77 7.13
N ASP A 20 -26.32 13.53 8.01
CA ASP A 20 -27.70 13.29 8.42
C ASP A 20 -28.69 13.53 7.28
N GLU A 21 -28.41 14.48 6.39
CA GLU A 21 -29.19 14.76 5.18
C GLU A 21 -29.03 13.66 4.11
N ASP A 22 -27.81 13.19 3.88
CA ASP A 22 -27.49 12.24 2.79
C ASP A 22 -27.51 10.76 3.21
N HIS A 23 -27.62 10.47 4.52
CA HIS A 23 -27.46 9.13 5.10
C HIS A 23 -26.17 8.43 4.65
N SER A 24 -25.08 9.19 4.59
CA SER A 24 -23.80 8.74 4.00
C SER A 24 -22.89 7.96 4.96
N LEU A 25 -23.20 7.95 6.26
CA LEU A 25 -22.55 7.12 7.28
C LEU A 25 -23.58 6.21 7.96
N PRO A 26 -23.16 5.06 8.53
CA PRO A 26 -24.02 4.27 9.41
C PRO A 26 -24.54 5.10 10.58
N ASP A 27 -25.82 4.94 10.93
CA ASP A 27 -26.50 5.72 11.98
C ASP A 27 -25.81 5.67 13.35
N ASP A 28 -25.02 4.63 13.60
CA ASP A 28 -24.31 4.42 14.85
C ASP A 28 -22.87 4.94 14.86
N ILE A 29 -22.45 5.64 13.80
CA ILE A 29 -21.16 6.32 13.71
C ILE A 29 -21.40 7.83 13.65
N LYS A 30 -20.91 8.54 14.68
CA LYS A 30 -20.91 10.00 14.70
C LYS A 30 -19.63 10.53 14.05
N VAL A 31 -19.76 11.59 13.26
CA VAL A 31 -18.64 12.26 12.60
C VAL A 31 -17.59 12.73 13.61
N GLU A 32 -18.03 13.28 14.74
CA GLU A 32 -17.12 13.75 15.80
C GLU A 32 -16.27 12.61 16.37
N ASP A 33 -16.88 11.47 16.70
CA ASP A 33 -16.16 10.31 17.27
C ASP A 33 -15.17 9.72 16.25
N ALA A 34 -15.60 9.62 14.98
CA ALA A 34 -14.74 9.16 13.91
C ALA A 34 -13.54 10.08 13.73
N LEU A 35 -13.75 11.39 13.58
CA LEU A 35 -12.68 12.37 13.39
C LEU A 35 -11.72 12.43 14.59
N LYS A 36 -12.24 12.47 15.82
CA LYS A 36 -11.42 12.50 17.04
C LYS A 36 -10.48 11.31 17.12
N SER A 37 -10.92 10.13 16.70
CA SER A 37 -10.05 8.95 16.66
C SER A 37 -8.83 9.12 15.76
N TRP A 38 -8.86 10.03 14.78
CA TRP A 38 -7.73 10.33 13.89
C TRP A 38 -6.91 11.55 14.31
N ILE A 39 -7.53 12.57 14.93
CA ILE A 39 -6.86 13.85 15.18
C ILE A 39 -6.34 14.01 16.62
N ASP A 40 -6.94 13.30 17.60
CA ASP A 40 -6.63 13.48 19.02
C ASP A 40 -5.60 12.47 19.56
N GLN A 41 -5.14 11.53 18.72
CA GLN A 41 -4.17 10.51 19.12
C GLN A 41 -3.03 10.37 18.09
N PRO A 42 -1.80 10.05 18.53
CA PRO A 42 -0.64 9.99 17.65
C PRO A 42 -0.59 8.70 16.82
N GLY A 43 -0.09 8.84 15.59
CA GLY A 43 0.17 7.72 14.68
C GLY A 43 -1.03 7.35 13.81
N TYR A 44 -1.00 6.14 13.26
CA TYR A 44 -2.02 5.61 12.37
C TYR A 44 -2.09 4.07 12.51
N PRO A 45 -3.20 3.44 12.10
CA PRO A 45 -3.38 2.00 12.30
C PRO A 45 -2.66 1.16 11.24
N LEU A 46 -2.25 -0.02 11.68
CA LEU A 46 -2.04 -1.19 10.85
C LEU A 46 -3.29 -2.07 10.89
N ILE A 47 -3.86 -2.32 9.71
CA ILE A 47 -4.90 -3.32 9.51
C ILE A 47 -4.24 -4.66 9.21
N THR A 48 -4.52 -5.69 9.98
CA THR A 48 -4.07 -7.07 9.72
C THR A 48 -5.25 -7.92 9.27
N VAL A 49 -5.15 -8.45 8.05
CA VAL A 49 -6.17 -9.25 7.38
C VAL A 49 -5.75 -10.71 7.41
N ILE A 50 -6.48 -11.52 8.17
CA ILE A 50 -6.22 -12.97 8.34
C ILE A 50 -7.37 -13.74 7.71
N ARG A 51 -7.07 -14.52 6.68
CA ARG A 51 -8.09 -15.29 5.96
C ARG A 51 -8.14 -16.73 6.46
N ASN A 52 -9.36 -17.23 6.69
CA ASN A 52 -9.64 -18.65 6.79
C ASN A 52 -10.00 -19.17 5.39
N TYR A 53 -9.09 -19.92 4.79
CA TYR A 53 -9.22 -20.44 3.44
C TYR A 53 -10.19 -21.62 3.30
N GLU A 54 -10.63 -22.22 4.41
CA GLU A 54 -11.64 -23.29 4.41
C GLU A 54 -13.06 -22.72 4.53
N SER A 55 -13.26 -21.76 5.45
CA SER A 55 -14.58 -21.14 5.67
C SER A 55 -14.84 -19.90 4.81
N ASN A 56 -13.82 -19.38 4.13
CA ASN A 56 -13.82 -18.08 3.45
C ASN A 56 -14.14 -16.89 4.39
N GLU A 57 -13.92 -17.01 5.69
CA GLU A 57 -14.02 -15.88 6.60
C GLU A 57 -12.73 -15.06 6.60
N ILE A 58 -12.85 -13.74 6.79
CA ILE A 58 -11.71 -12.83 6.94
C ILE A 58 -11.82 -12.17 8.31
N VAL A 59 -10.79 -12.34 9.12
CA VAL A 59 -10.64 -11.65 10.41
C VAL A 59 -9.77 -10.43 10.19
N VAL A 60 -10.31 -9.26 10.49
CA VAL A 60 -9.66 -7.96 10.33
C VAL A 60 -9.36 -7.38 11.70
N ASN A 61 -8.08 -7.16 11.98
CA ASN A 61 -7.60 -6.61 13.24
C ASN A 61 -6.96 -5.24 13.05
N GLN A 62 -7.12 -4.35 14.02
CA GLN A 62 -6.41 -3.08 14.07
C GLN A 62 -5.47 -2.97 15.27
N GLN A 63 -4.34 -2.32 15.05
CA GLN A 63 -3.39 -1.89 16.09
C GLN A 63 -2.64 -0.66 15.60
N ARG A 64 -1.98 0.09 16.49
CA ARG A 64 -1.10 1.18 16.06
C ARG A 64 0.07 0.63 15.23
N PHE A 65 0.36 1.23 14.07
CA PHE A 65 1.58 0.91 13.33
C PHE A 65 2.77 1.62 13.95
N LEU A 66 3.85 0.87 14.19
CA LEU A 66 5.09 1.36 14.74
C LEU A 66 6.24 0.96 13.79
N SER A 67 7.08 1.93 13.45
CA SER A 67 8.14 1.75 12.44
C SER A 67 9.37 1.03 13.00
N SER A 68 9.49 0.95 14.33
CA SER A 68 10.60 0.31 15.02
C SER A 68 10.13 -0.96 15.70
N ARG A 69 10.95 -2.02 15.59
CA ARG A 69 10.76 -3.31 16.26
C ARG A 69 10.73 -3.19 17.79
N GLU A 70 11.39 -2.17 18.33
CA GLU A 70 11.52 -1.96 19.79
C GLU A 70 10.31 -1.23 20.38
N GLU A 71 9.47 -0.64 19.54
CA GLU A 71 8.27 0.07 19.98
C GLU A 71 7.11 -0.92 20.16
N VAL A 72 6.43 -0.81 21.30
CA VAL A 72 5.26 -1.61 21.62
C VAL A 72 4.07 -0.68 21.82
N ASP A 73 2.92 -1.02 21.25
CA ASP A 73 1.67 -0.30 21.50
C ASP A 73 1.15 -0.65 22.91
N THR A 74 1.41 0.24 23.87
CA THR A 74 0.97 0.09 25.25
C THR A 74 -0.40 0.70 25.53
N GLU A 75 -0.91 1.53 24.62
CA GLU A 75 -2.13 2.32 24.81
C GLU A 75 -3.36 1.60 24.24
N GLY A 76 -3.16 0.66 23.31
CA GLY A 76 -4.24 -0.09 22.70
C GLY A 76 -5.20 0.83 21.93
N LEU A 77 -4.62 1.81 21.24
CA LEU A 77 -5.35 2.81 20.45
C LEU A 77 -6.19 2.13 19.37
N SER A 78 -7.32 2.75 19.05
CA SER A 78 -8.21 2.28 18.00
C SER A 78 -8.81 3.45 17.24
N TRP A 79 -9.18 3.19 16.00
CA TRP A 79 -9.70 4.18 15.06
C TRP A 79 -11.05 3.73 14.52
N TYR A 80 -11.84 4.70 14.05
CA TYR A 80 -12.95 4.43 13.14
C TYR A 80 -12.41 4.40 11.71
N ILE A 81 -12.33 3.21 11.12
CA ILE A 81 -11.62 2.98 9.86
C ILE A 81 -12.63 2.58 8.77
N PRO A 82 -12.78 3.38 7.70
CA PRO A 82 -13.51 2.99 6.51
C PRO A 82 -12.67 1.98 5.71
N LEU A 83 -13.17 0.75 5.60
CA LEU A 83 -12.51 -0.32 4.86
C LEU A 83 -13.18 -0.48 3.48
N SER A 84 -12.49 -0.02 2.44
CA SER A 84 -12.81 -0.37 1.04
C SER A 84 -12.11 -1.67 0.68
N ILE A 85 -12.82 -2.58 0.02
CA ILE A 85 -12.35 -3.94 -0.26
C ILE A 85 -12.63 -4.28 -1.71
N THR A 86 -11.63 -4.83 -2.40
CA THR A 86 -11.74 -5.33 -3.77
C THR A 86 -11.10 -6.72 -3.88
N THR A 87 -11.52 -7.50 -4.87
CA THR A 87 -11.17 -8.93 -5.00
C THR A 87 -10.83 -9.27 -6.44
N SER A 88 -10.15 -10.39 -6.68
CA SER A 88 -9.96 -10.91 -8.04
C SER A 88 -11.26 -11.16 -8.80
N LYS A 89 -12.35 -11.54 -8.09
CA LYS A 89 -13.66 -11.79 -8.70
C LYS A 89 -14.39 -10.54 -9.13
N ASN A 90 -14.25 -9.47 -8.34
CA ASN A 90 -14.83 -8.16 -8.64
C ASN A 90 -13.76 -7.08 -8.43
N PRO A 91 -12.84 -6.90 -9.40
CA PRO A 91 -11.71 -6.00 -9.28
C PRO A 91 -12.11 -4.56 -9.62
N ASP A 92 -13.15 -4.05 -8.98
CA ASP A 92 -13.46 -2.62 -9.09
C ASP A 92 -12.43 -1.84 -8.26
N MET A 93 -11.56 -1.13 -8.97
CA MET A 93 -10.50 -0.30 -8.40
C MET A 93 -10.91 1.19 -8.35
N ASN A 94 -12.10 1.54 -8.84
CA ASN A 94 -12.59 2.92 -8.85
C ASN A 94 -13.56 3.20 -7.70
N ASP A 95 -14.22 2.16 -7.15
CA ASP A 95 -15.07 2.30 -5.98
C ASP A 95 -14.24 2.32 -4.69
N THR A 96 -14.02 3.54 -4.18
CA THR A 96 -13.29 3.79 -2.94
C THR A 96 -14.22 3.88 -1.72
N LYS A 97 -15.53 3.66 -1.89
CA LYS A 97 -16.47 3.72 -0.78
C LYS A 97 -16.19 2.60 0.23
N PRO A 98 -16.43 2.86 1.53
CA PRO A 98 -16.27 1.82 2.54
C PRO A 98 -17.29 0.70 2.31
N SER A 99 -16.79 -0.52 2.13
CA SER A 99 -17.62 -1.73 2.16
C SER A 99 -18.08 -2.03 3.60
N VAL A 100 -17.24 -1.69 4.58
CA VAL A 100 -17.51 -1.88 6.01
C VAL A 100 -16.72 -0.87 6.85
N TRP A 101 -17.21 -0.58 8.04
CA TRP A 101 -16.52 0.25 9.02
C TRP A 101 -15.99 -0.61 10.17
N LEU A 102 -14.70 -0.51 10.45
CA LEU A 102 -14.12 -1.00 11.69
C LEU A 102 -14.24 0.11 12.74
N LYS A 103 -15.04 -0.12 13.78
CA LYS A 103 -15.40 0.90 14.77
C LYS A 103 -14.31 1.08 15.83
N GLY A 104 -14.25 2.30 16.40
CA GLY A 104 -13.43 2.56 17.58
C GLY A 104 -13.79 1.62 18.74
N GLY A 105 -12.77 1.14 19.45
CA GLY A 105 -12.89 0.14 20.52
C GLY A 105 -13.03 -1.31 20.03
N THR A 106 -13.37 -1.54 18.76
CA THR A 106 -13.44 -2.88 18.16
C THR A 106 -12.06 -3.27 17.62
N ARG A 107 -11.43 -4.25 18.27
CA ARG A 107 -10.12 -4.77 17.84
C ARG A 107 -10.20 -5.73 16.67
N GLU A 108 -11.31 -6.47 16.58
CA GLU A 108 -11.49 -7.56 15.62
C GLU A 108 -12.85 -7.45 14.93
N LEU A 109 -12.86 -7.59 13.61
CA LEU A 109 -14.06 -7.64 12.78
C LEU A 109 -13.99 -8.87 11.88
N VAL A 110 -15.02 -9.70 11.93
CA VAL A 110 -15.14 -10.88 11.06
C VAL A 110 -16.01 -10.55 9.86
N LEU A 111 -15.45 -10.68 8.66
CA LEU A 111 -16.12 -10.50 7.39
C LEU A 111 -16.46 -11.87 6.77
N ARG A 112 -17.64 -11.93 6.16
CA ARG A 112 -18.15 -13.10 5.45
C ARG A 112 -18.51 -12.71 4.04
N THR A 113 -18.45 -13.67 3.12
CA THR A 113 -18.89 -13.47 1.75
C THR A 113 -20.37 -13.08 1.72
N SER A 114 -20.72 -12.11 0.88
CA SER A 114 -22.08 -11.65 0.61
C SER A 114 -22.26 -11.43 -0.88
N GLU A 115 -23.49 -11.18 -1.35
CA GLU A 115 -23.76 -10.99 -2.78
C GLU A 115 -22.86 -9.94 -3.45
N ASN A 116 -22.51 -8.86 -2.72
CA ASN A 116 -21.72 -7.74 -3.25
C ASN A 116 -20.23 -7.83 -2.94
N LEU A 117 -19.81 -8.75 -2.08
CA LEU A 117 -18.40 -8.93 -1.71
C LEU A 117 -18.13 -10.43 -1.52
N THR A 118 -17.63 -11.07 -2.58
CA THR A 118 -17.35 -12.51 -2.62
C THR A 118 -15.88 -12.79 -2.89
N TRP A 119 -15.36 -13.84 -2.26
CA TRP A 119 -14.01 -14.35 -2.48
C TRP A 119 -13.98 -15.84 -2.15
N THR A 120 -12.97 -16.53 -2.67
CA THR A 120 -12.66 -17.93 -2.42
C THR A 120 -11.22 -18.08 -2.00
N SER A 121 -10.77 -19.30 -1.70
CA SER A 121 -9.41 -19.57 -1.28
C SER A 121 -8.33 -19.23 -2.32
N GLU A 122 -8.70 -19.18 -3.60
CA GLU A 122 -7.81 -18.87 -4.72
C GLU A 122 -7.80 -17.38 -5.09
N ASP A 123 -8.76 -16.61 -4.56
CA ASP A 123 -8.92 -15.19 -4.86
C ASP A 123 -8.01 -14.35 -3.97
N TRP A 124 -7.28 -13.37 -4.52
CA TRP A 124 -6.66 -12.34 -3.69
C TRP A 124 -7.71 -11.33 -3.22
N VAL A 125 -7.42 -10.70 -2.09
CA VAL A 125 -8.20 -9.60 -1.52
C VAL A 125 -7.27 -8.41 -1.31
N VAL A 126 -7.73 -7.22 -1.69
CA VAL A 126 -7.03 -5.96 -1.45
C VAL A 126 -7.94 -5.05 -0.63
N PHE A 127 -7.39 -4.48 0.43
CA PHE A 127 -8.04 -3.45 1.23
C PHE A 127 -7.43 -2.09 0.90
N ASN A 128 -8.19 -1.03 1.19
CA ASN A 128 -7.80 0.36 0.96
C ASN A 128 -7.65 0.68 -0.53
N VAL A 129 -8.73 0.49 -1.30
CA VAL A 129 -8.78 0.81 -2.74
C VAL A 129 -8.29 2.25 -2.97
N ASP A 130 -7.35 2.41 -3.91
CA ASP A 130 -6.63 3.63 -4.23
C ASP A 130 -5.91 4.34 -3.06
N GLN A 131 -5.68 3.62 -1.96
CA GLN A 131 -4.98 4.12 -0.77
C GLN A 131 -5.63 5.40 -0.21
N THR A 132 -6.96 5.52 -0.30
CA THR A 132 -7.70 6.69 0.19
C THR A 132 -7.74 6.79 1.71
N GLY A 133 -7.64 5.65 2.40
CA GLY A 133 -7.53 5.56 3.85
C GLY A 133 -6.10 5.76 4.35
N TYR A 134 -5.95 6.51 5.44
CA TYR A 134 -4.66 6.76 6.08
C TYR A 134 -4.22 5.62 7.02
N TYR A 135 -4.03 4.42 6.46
CA TYR A 135 -3.61 3.24 7.19
C TYR A 135 -2.82 2.27 6.31
N ARG A 136 -2.04 1.39 6.95
CA ARG A 136 -1.32 0.31 6.27
C ARG A 136 -2.09 -0.99 6.35
N VAL A 137 -1.86 -1.87 5.39
CA VAL A 137 -2.49 -3.19 5.37
C VAL A 137 -1.43 -4.29 5.37
N ASN A 138 -1.54 -5.19 6.33
CA ASN A 138 -0.86 -6.48 6.36
C ASN A 138 -1.85 -7.58 6.04
N TYR A 139 -1.39 -8.58 5.28
CA TYR A 139 -2.16 -9.78 5.00
C TYR A 139 -1.47 -11.02 5.56
N ASP A 140 -2.20 -12.12 5.68
CA ASP A 140 -1.57 -13.42 5.91
C ASP A 140 -0.66 -13.82 4.72
N THR A 141 0.21 -14.80 4.96
CA THR A 141 1.23 -15.23 3.99
C THR A 141 0.63 -15.74 2.68
N GLN A 142 -0.54 -16.37 2.71
CA GLN A 142 -1.14 -16.92 1.50
C GLN A 142 -1.73 -15.79 0.66
N ASN A 143 -2.37 -14.78 1.24
CA ASN A 143 -2.87 -13.65 0.48
C ASN A 143 -1.73 -12.81 -0.11
N TRP A 144 -0.64 -12.60 0.62
CA TRP A 144 0.56 -11.96 0.06
C TRP A 144 1.11 -12.71 -1.16
N LYS A 145 1.12 -14.05 -1.14
CA LYS A 145 1.51 -14.86 -2.31
C LYS A 145 0.54 -14.68 -3.48
N LEU A 146 -0.76 -14.72 -3.23
CA LEU A 146 -1.77 -14.50 -4.27
C LEU A 146 -1.62 -13.10 -4.92
N LEU A 147 -1.30 -12.08 -4.13
CA LEU A 147 -0.99 -10.73 -4.64
C LEU A 147 0.30 -10.73 -5.46
N ALA A 148 1.37 -11.37 -4.97
CA ALA A 148 2.61 -11.48 -5.72
C ALA A 148 2.39 -12.19 -7.07
N ASP A 149 1.69 -13.32 -7.07
CA ASP A 149 1.38 -14.10 -8.28
C ASP A 149 0.56 -13.27 -9.28
N GLU A 150 -0.43 -12.51 -8.80
CA GLU A 150 -1.21 -11.59 -9.64
C GLU A 150 -0.32 -10.52 -10.30
N LEU A 151 0.55 -9.88 -9.52
CA LEU A 151 1.43 -8.82 -10.02
C LEU A 151 2.45 -9.35 -11.04
N HIS A 152 2.91 -10.59 -10.90
CA HIS A 152 3.84 -11.22 -11.83
C HIS A 152 3.19 -11.63 -13.17
N LYS A 153 1.85 -11.63 -13.29
CA LYS A 153 1.18 -11.81 -14.59
C LYS A 153 1.50 -10.68 -15.57
N GLY A 154 1.88 -9.51 -15.06
CA GLY A 154 2.22 -8.35 -15.87
C GLY A 154 0.99 -7.69 -16.52
N PHE A 155 1.23 -6.89 -17.54
CA PHE A 155 0.18 -6.12 -18.20
C PHE A 155 -0.78 -7.01 -19.04
N PRO A 156 -2.11 -6.78 -19.01
CA PRO A 156 -2.81 -5.74 -18.26
C PRO A 156 -2.96 -6.09 -16.77
N TYR A 157 -2.70 -5.11 -15.90
CA TYR A 157 -2.85 -5.29 -14.47
C TYR A 157 -4.32 -5.21 -14.05
N THR A 158 -4.77 -6.19 -13.26
CA THR A 158 -6.08 -6.14 -12.59
C THR A 158 -6.06 -5.27 -11.34
N ILE A 159 -4.92 -5.24 -10.62
CA ILE A 159 -4.74 -4.37 -9.45
C ILE A 159 -4.40 -2.94 -9.90
N GLY A 160 -5.14 -1.96 -9.40
CA GLY A 160 -4.98 -0.53 -9.73
C GLY A 160 -3.60 0.03 -9.35
N THR A 161 -3.15 1.04 -10.10
CA THR A 161 -1.79 1.59 -9.99
C THR A 161 -1.41 2.05 -8.59
N LEU A 162 -2.31 2.73 -7.87
CA LEU A 162 -2.07 3.19 -6.51
C LEU A 162 -2.01 2.02 -5.52
N ASN A 163 -2.88 1.01 -5.67
CA ASN A 163 -2.80 -0.20 -4.86
C ASN A 163 -1.52 -1.01 -5.13
N ARG A 164 -1.04 -1.08 -6.38
CA ARG A 164 0.26 -1.71 -6.69
C ARG A 164 1.41 -1.01 -5.96
N ALA A 165 1.42 0.33 -5.96
CA ALA A 165 2.38 1.12 -5.18
C ALA A 165 2.22 0.87 -3.66
N GLN A 166 0.98 0.84 -3.15
CA GLN A 166 0.68 0.55 -1.75
C GLN A 166 1.18 -0.83 -1.33
N ILE A 167 0.95 -1.88 -2.13
CA ILE A 167 1.40 -3.25 -1.82
C ILE A 167 2.92 -3.29 -1.63
N ILE A 168 3.68 -2.64 -2.52
CA ILE A 168 5.14 -2.51 -2.36
C ILE A 168 5.46 -1.72 -1.10
N ASP A 169 4.82 -0.56 -0.89
CA ASP A 169 5.14 0.28 0.25
C ASP A 169 4.88 -0.41 1.59
N ASP A 170 3.71 -1.03 1.74
CA ASP A 170 3.29 -1.74 2.94
C ASP A 170 4.20 -2.93 3.18
N ALA A 171 4.48 -3.78 2.17
CA ALA A 171 5.35 -4.94 2.34
C ALA A 171 6.73 -4.57 2.89
N PHE A 172 7.34 -3.48 2.39
CA PHE A 172 8.64 -3.02 2.87
C PHE A 172 8.59 -2.40 4.26
N ASN A 173 7.63 -1.52 4.55
CA ASN A 173 7.52 -0.92 5.87
C ASN A 173 7.22 -1.98 6.94
N LEU A 174 6.36 -2.95 6.62
CA LEU A 174 6.09 -4.09 7.49
C LEU A 174 7.32 -4.97 7.69
N ALA A 175 8.14 -5.16 6.66
CA ALA A 175 9.40 -5.91 6.77
C ALA A 175 10.45 -5.17 7.61
N TYR A 176 10.55 -3.84 7.50
CA TYR A 176 11.43 -3.03 8.35
C TYR A 176 11.00 -3.05 9.83
N SER A 177 9.69 -3.17 10.09
CA SER A 177 9.11 -3.30 11.43
C SER A 177 9.06 -4.74 11.96
N ASP A 178 9.62 -5.73 11.26
CA ASP A 178 9.59 -7.16 11.65
C ASP A 178 8.16 -7.77 11.74
N VAL A 179 7.19 -7.16 11.06
CA VAL A 179 5.80 -7.66 11.00
C VAL A 179 5.64 -8.76 9.95
N VAL A 180 6.38 -8.67 8.85
CA VAL A 180 6.47 -9.71 7.82
C VAL A 180 7.93 -10.06 7.55
N HIS A 181 8.19 -11.29 7.10
CA HIS A 181 9.55 -11.67 6.69
C HIS A 181 10.00 -10.83 5.48
N PHE A 182 11.24 -10.35 5.52
CA PHE A 182 11.81 -9.53 4.46
C PHE A 182 11.79 -10.20 3.09
N THR A 183 11.84 -11.54 3.04
CA THR A 183 11.69 -12.32 1.81
C THR A 183 10.37 -12.05 1.11
N MET A 184 9.28 -11.78 1.85
CA MET A 184 7.99 -11.45 1.27
C MET A 184 8.03 -10.13 0.50
N ALA A 185 8.66 -9.09 1.07
CA ALA A 185 8.84 -7.80 0.41
C ALA A 185 9.71 -7.93 -0.85
N LEU A 186 10.75 -8.77 -0.80
CA LEU A 186 11.59 -9.08 -1.96
C LEU A 186 10.85 -9.87 -3.03
N ASP A 187 9.95 -10.78 -2.65
CA ASP A 187 9.13 -11.53 -3.59
C ASP A 187 8.14 -10.61 -4.31
N ILE A 188 7.51 -9.68 -3.59
CA ILE A 188 6.64 -8.65 -4.19
C ILE A 188 7.44 -7.80 -5.18
N ILE A 189 8.53 -7.13 -4.77
CA ILE A 189 9.16 -6.11 -5.63
C ILE A 189 9.77 -6.66 -6.93
N LYS A 190 9.97 -7.98 -7.05
CA LYS A 190 10.46 -8.59 -8.30
C LYS A 190 9.57 -8.30 -9.51
N TYR A 191 8.27 -8.10 -9.31
CA TYR A 191 7.36 -7.84 -10.43
C TYR A 191 7.62 -6.47 -11.09
N VAL A 192 8.30 -5.51 -10.42
CA VAL A 192 8.48 -4.15 -10.97
C VAL A 192 9.24 -4.14 -12.31
N LYS A 193 9.94 -5.22 -12.64
CA LYS A 193 10.52 -5.43 -13.97
C LYS A 193 9.49 -5.48 -15.11
N TYR A 194 8.21 -5.66 -14.79
CA TYR A 194 7.09 -5.60 -15.74
C TYR A 194 6.28 -4.30 -15.61
N GLU A 195 6.63 -3.42 -14.66
CA GLU A 195 5.84 -2.24 -14.31
C GLU A 195 6.21 -1.04 -15.18
N ASN A 196 5.22 -0.27 -15.62
CA ASN A 196 5.46 0.94 -16.42
C ASN A 196 4.87 2.21 -15.79
N GLU A 197 4.25 2.12 -14.63
CA GLU A 197 3.65 3.28 -13.98
C GLU A 197 4.64 4.03 -13.08
N TYR A 198 4.69 5.35 -13.23
CA TYR A 198 5.59 6.22 -12.48
C TYR A 198 5.40 6.10 -10.95
N SER A 199 4.15 6.11 -10.48
CA SER A 199 3.82 6.08 -9.05
C SER A 199 4.30 4.81 -8.35
N VAL A 200 4.33 3.69 -9.10
CA VAL A 200 4.85 2.42 -8.60
C VAL A 200 6.37 2.45 -8.56
N TRP A 201 7.01 2.92 -9.65
CA TRP A 201 8.46 3.00 -9.75
C TRP A 201 9.09 3.95 -8.72
N ILE A 202 8.48 5.11 -8.45
CA ILE A 202 9.01 6.03 -7.43
C ILE A 202 8.94 5.40 -6.03
N THR A 203 7.91 4.62 -5.76
CA THR A 203 7.73 3.88 -4.50
C THR A 203 8.76 2.75 -4.37
N ALA A 204 8.93 1.94 -5.41
CA ALA A 204 9.95 0.88 -5.44
C ALA A 204 11.37 1.46 -5.28
N ASN A 205 11.69 2.53 -6.01
CA ASN A 205 12.99 3.19 -5.97
C ASN A 205 13.34 3.70 -4.56
N ARG A 206 12.36 4.26 -3.82
CA ARG A 206 12.57 4.68 -2.42
C ARG A 206 13.07 3.52 -1.56
N HIS A 207 12.45 2.35 -1.68
CA HIS A 207 12.81 1.17 -0.90
C HIS A 207 14.13 0.54 -1.34
N LEU A 208 14.36 0.43 -2.65
CA LEU A 208 15.62 -0.05 -3.21
C LEU A 208 16.81 0.85 -2.82
N LEU A 209 16.63 2.17 -2.79
CA LEU A 209 17.66 3.10 -2.31
C LEU A 209 17.90 2.96 -0.80
N ASN A 210 16.85 2.77 -0.01
CA ASN A 210 16.98 2.56 1.42
C ASN A 210 17.74 1.26 1.71
N MET A 211 17.42 0.17 1.00
CA MET A 211 18.19 -1.07 1.05
C MET A 211 19.65 -0.83 0.67
N ASN A 212 19.91 -0.08 -0.41
CA ASN A 212 21.28 0.26 -0.84
C ASN A 212 22.10 1.01 0.20
N ARG A 213 21.46 1.77 1.08
CA ARG A 213 22.13 2.49 2.17
C ARG A 213 22.37 1.63 3.41
N ARG A 214 21.56 0.59 3.61
CA ARG A 214 21.59 -0.26 4.82
C ARG A 214 22.48 -1.48 4.66
N LEU A 215 22.68 -1.92 3.44
CA LEU A 215 23.44 -3.11 3.12
C LEU A 215 24.88 -2.71 2.78
N ASP A 216 25.84 -3.46 3.31
CA ASP A 216 27.28 -3.20 3.18
C ASP A 216 28.04 -4.51 2.97
N GLY A 217 29.23 -4.44 2.36
CA GLY A 217 30.12 -5.57 2.11
C GLY A 217 30.12 -6.09 0.67
N HIS A 218 31.24 -6.71 0.28
CA HIS A 218 31.52 -7.05 -1.13
C HIS A 218 30.57 -8.09 -1.74
N SER A 219 30.12 -9.08 -0.96
CA SER A 219 29.13 -10.06 -1.44
C SER A 219 27.79 -9.38 -1.71
N TYR A 220 27.42 -8.40 -0.88
CA TYR A 220 26.19 -7.64 -1.06
C TYR A 220 26.22 -6.82 -2.36
N GLU A 221 27.31 -6.09 -2.62
CA GLU A 221 27.49 -5.28 -3.83
C GLU A 221 27.23 -6.10 -5.11
N LEU A 222 27.78 -7.32 -5.17
CA LEU A 222 27.59 -8.22 -6.31
C LEU A 222 26.13 -8.72 -6.45
N TYR A 223 25.56 -9.31 -5.39
CA TYR A 223 24.23 -9.93 -5.49
C TYR A 223 23.14 -8.89 -5.65
N TYR A 224 23.26 -7.74 -4.98
CA TYR A 224 22.28 -6.67 -5.07
C TYR A 224 22.41 -5.87 -6.36
N GLY A 225 23.62 -5.63 -6.84
CA GLY A 225 23.84 -5.05 -8.17
C GLY A 225 23.18 -5.89 -9.26
N ARG A 226 23.37 -7.23 -9.23
CA ARG A 226 22.68 -8.15 -10.15
C ARG A 226 21.16 -8.14 -9.99
N PHE A 227 20.67 -8.04 -8.76
CA PHE A 227 19.24 -7.91 -8.49
C PHE A 227 18.67 -6.63 -9.11
N LEU A 228 19.30 -5.48 -8.88
CA LEU A 228 18.87 -4.20 -9.48
C LEU A 228 18.95 -4.22 -11.00
N GLN A 229 19.99 -4.83 -11.57
CA GLN A 229 20.11 -5.02 -13.02
C GLN A 229 18.93 -5.85 -13.54
N HIS A 230 18.61 -6.98 -12.90
CA HIS A 230 17.47 -7.82 -13.28
C HIS A 230 16.13 -7.07 -13.25
N LEU A 231 15.97 -6.09 -12.34
CA LEU A 231 14.76 -5.29 -12.27
C LEU A 231 14.66 -4.20 -13.34
N THR A 232 15.78 -3.78 -13.93
CA THR A 232 15.84 -2.54 -14.75
C THR A 232 16.34 -2.74 -16.18
N GLU A 233 16.94 -3.88 -16.50
CA GLU A 233 17.57 -4.15 -17.81
C GLU A 233 16.59 -4.01 -18.97
N ASP A 234 15.41 -4.62 -18.88
CA ASP A 234 14.38 -4.55 -19.93
C ASP A 234 13.91 -3.11 -20.14
N HIS A 235 13.63 -2.37 -19.06
CA HIS A 235 13.27 -0.95 -19.17
C HIS A 235 14.37 -0.12 -19.78
N PHE A 236 15.63 -0.37 -19.43
CA PHE A 236 16.77 0.37 -19.98
C PHE A 236 16.97 0.08 -21.46
N ALA A 237 16.79 -1.16 -21.91
CA ALA A 237 16.88 -1.51 -23.33
C ALA A 237 15.81 -0.80 -24.18
N HIS A 238 14.66 -0.49 -23.60
CA HIS A 238 13.56 0.25 -24.24
C HIS A 238 13.60 1.77 -23.98
N LEU A 239 14.49 2.23 -23.10
CA LEU A 239 14.70 3.65 -22.86
C LEU A 239 15.52 4.23 -24.00
N ASP A 240 14.86 5.00 -24.87
CA ASP A 240 15.61 5.95 -25.68
C ASP A 240 16.11 7.07 -24.76
N VAL A 241 17.37 6.94 -24.34
CA VAL A 241 18.08 7.87 -23.44
C VAL A 241 18.49 9.15 -24.19
N PHE A 242 18.46 9.13 -25.53
CA PHE A 242 18.98 10.20 -26.37
C PHE A 242 17.89 10.92 -27.18
N GLU A 243 16.68 10.38 -27.30
CA GLU A 243 15.54 11.12 -27.85
C GLU A 243 15.05 12.25 -26.94
N ASP A 244 14.79 13.39 -27.58
CA ASP A 244 14.63 14.73 -27.02
C ASP A 244 13.80 14.83 -25.72
N PHE A 245 14.41 15.46 -24.72
CA PHE A 245 13.76 16.00 -23.52
C PHE A 245 12.73 17.13 -23.82
N TYR A 246 12.28 17.29 -25.07
CA TYR A 246 11.41 18.38 -25.54
C TYR A 246 9.93 17.98 -25.74
N GLY A 247 9.54 16.72 -25.48
CA GLY A 247 8.13 16.29 -25.52
C GLY A 247 7.27 16.81 -24.35
N ARG A 248 5.96 17.01 -24.55
CA ARG A 248 5.02 17.61 -23.57
C ARG A 248 4.62 16.72 -22.38
N ASP A 249 4.99 15.44 -22.39
CA ASP A 249 4.59 14.51 -21.32
C ASP A 249 5.60 14.52 -20.17
N SER A 250 5.25 15.25 -19.10
CA SER A 250 6.07 15.38 -17.89
C SER A 250 6.14 14.08 -17.07
N ILE A 251 5.12 13.22 -17.14
CA ILE A 251 5.02 11.99 -16.35
C ILE A 251 5.90 10.90 -16.97
N ALA A 252 5.85 10.75 -18.30
CA ALA A 252 6.75 9.85 -19.01
C ALA A 252 8.23 10.19 -18.74
N LYS A 253 8.59 11.47 -18.69
CA LYS A 253 9.95 11.91 -18.30
C LYS A 253 10.27 11.61 -16.84
N ALA A 254 9.34 11.87 -15.94
CA ALA A 254 9.51 11.60 -14.51
C ALA A 254 9.73 10.10 -14.23
N MET A 255 9.15 9.22 -15.04
CA MET A 255 9.34 7.76 -14.99
C MET A 255 10.74 7.31 -15.41
N LYS A 256 11.37 7.94 -16.40
CA LYS A 256 12.71 7.54 -16.85
C LYS A 256 13.77 7.74 -15.75
N ILE A 257 13.65 8.80 -14.94
CA ILE A 257 14.61 9.17 -13.90
C ILE A 257 14.85 8.06 -12.85
N PRO A 258 13.82 7.51 -12.16
CA PRO A 258 14.02 6.47 -11.16
C PRO A 258 14.65 5.20 -11.76
N ILE A 259 14.23 4.80 -12.97
CA ILE A 259 14.76 3.62 -13.66
C ILE A 259 16.24 3.79 -14.00
N VAL A 260 16.60 4.89 -14.67
CA VAL A 260 18.00 5.21 -15.01
C VAL A 260 18.86 5.29 -13.75
N ARG A 261 18.35 5.91 -12.68
CA ARG A 261 19.07 5.98 -11.39
C ARG A 261 19.35 4.59 -10.83
N MET A 262 18.38 3.67 -10.86
CA MET A 262 18.55 2.31 -10.35
C MET A 262 19.51 1.49 -11.20
N PHE A 263 19.43 1.63 -12.52
CA PHE A 263 20.37 1.01 -13.45
C PHE A 263 21.80 1.50 -13.19
N LEU A 264 22.02 2.80 -12.98
CA LEU A 264 23.35 3.34 -12.65
C LEU A 264 23.87 2.82 -11.31
N VAL A 265 23.03 2.70 -10.29
CA VAL A 265 23.41 2.09 -9.00
C VAL A 265 23.83 0.62 -9.20
N ALA A 266 23.10 -0.14 -10.02
CA ALA A 266 23.47 -1.51 -10.39
C ALA A 266 24.86 -1.56 -11.05
N MET A 267 25.13 -0.69 -12.02
CA MET A 267 26.41 -0.65 -12.73
C MET A 267 27.59 -0.25 -11.83
N LEU A 268 27.36 0.62 -10.85
CA LEU A 268 28.39 1.04 -9.88
C LEU A 268 28.69 -0.01 -8.82
N THR A 269 27.77 -0.94 -8.56
CA THR A 269 27.92 -2.00 -7.54
C THR A 269 28.53 -3.28 -8.09
N LEU A 270 28.57 -3.47 -9.42
CA LEU A 270 29.17 -4.65 -10.04
C LEU A 270 30.70 -4.50 -10.23
N PRO A 271 31.52 -5.46 -9.75
CA PRO A 271 32.96 -5.45 -9.99
C PRO A 271 33.28 -5.71 -11.48
N GLY A 272 33.77 -4.70 -12.18
CA GLY A 272 34.21 -4.80 -13.59
C GLY A 272 33.82 -3.64 -14.52
N SER A 273 33.14 -2.59 -14.03
CA SER A 273 32.73 -1.41 -14.81
C SER A 273 33.76 -0.25 -14.81
N LYS A 274 35.06 -0.57 -14.78
CA LYS A 274 36.16 0.37 -15.04
C LYS A 274 37.03 -0.13 -16.18
#